data_AF-A0A964IRV0-F1
#
_entry.id   AF-A0A964IRV0-F1
#
_cell.length_a   1.000
_cell.length_b   1.000
_cell.length_c   1.000
_cell.angle_alpha   90.00
_cell.angle_beta   90.00
_cell.angle_gamma   90.00
#
_symmetry.space_group_name_H-M   'P 1'
#
loop_
_entity.id
_entity.type
_entity.pdbx_description
1 polymer ?
#
loop_
_entity_poly.entity_id
_entity_poly.type
_entity_poly.pdbx_seq_one_letter_code
_entity_poly.pdbx_strand_id
1 'polypeptide(L)' 'MIESPCVKICTLDARSGMCLGCGRSIDEIARWTAMSAAERVRVMGELPARLTTAKSAQAKPAATATATG' A
#
# COMPACT_ATOMS: atom_id res chain seq x y z
N MET A 1 -9.17 19.95 -7.96
CA MET A 1 -8.69 19.08 -6.87
C MET A 1 -8.69 17.65 -7.41
N ILE A 2 -7.61 16.89 -7.22
CA ILE A 2 -7.48 15.50 -7.68
C ILE A 2 -7.83 14.57 -6.51
N GLU A 3 -8.75 13.63 -6.72
CA GLU A 3 -9.07 12.63 -5.69
C GLU A 3 -7.83 11.76 -5.41
N SER A 4 -7.60 11.43 -4.14
CA SER A 4 -6.43 10.68 -3.72
C SER A 4 -6.76 9.73 -2.57
N PRO A 5 -6.44 8.43 -2.67
CA PRO A 5 -6.67 7.45 -1.62
C PRO A 5 -5.61 7.54 -0.50
N CYS A 6 -4.77 8.57 -0.49
CA CYS A 6 -3.65 8.69 0.43
C CYS A 6 -4.13 9.00 1.86
N VAL A 7 -3.80 8.12 2.80
CA VAL A 7 -4.07 8.29 4.24
C VAL A 7 -2.89 8.92 5.00
N LYS A 8 -1.95 9.55 4.29
CA LYS A 8 -0.73 10.18 4.83
C LYS A 8 0.21 9.21 5.58
N ILE A 9 0.12 7.92 5.27
CA ILE A 9 1.10 6.90 5.66
C ILE A 9 1.94 6.60 4.42
N CYS A 10 3.26 6.77 4.53
CA CYS A 10 4.20 6.55 3.42
C CYS A 10 5.23 5.47 3.79
N THR A 11 4.73 4.27 4.12
CA THR A 11 5.56 3.09 4.36
C THR A 11 5.26 2.06 3.28
N LEU A 12 6.29 1.61 2.57
CA LEU A 12 6.16 0.55 1.56
C LEU A 12 6.43 -0.82 2.20
N ASP A 13 5.63 -1.81 1.83
CA ASP A 13 5.91 -3.21 2.11
C ASP A 13 7.11 -3.66 1.28
N ALA A 14 8.16 -4.16 1.95
CA ALA A 14 9.40 -4.53 1.28
C ALA A 14 9.25 -5.72 0.33
N ARG A 15 8.21 -6.55 0.50
CA ARG A 15 7.98 -7.75 -0.32
C ARG A 15 7.14 -7.46 -1.56
N SER A 16 6.08 -6.67 -1.42
CA SER A 16 5.12 -6.36 -2.48
C SER A 16 5.35 -5.02 -3.16
N GLY A 17 6.16 -4.13 -2.57
CA GLY A 17 6.38 -2.77 -3.07
C GLY A 17 5.15 -1.85 -2.96
N MET A 18 4.14 -2.26 -2.19
CA MET A 18 2.89 -1.53 -2.01
C MET A 18 2.91 -0.67 -0.75
N CYS A 19 2.28 0.50 -0.80
CA CYS A 19 2.08 1.34 0.37
C CYS A 19 1.15 0.65 1.37
N LEU A 20 1.61 0.48 2.61
CA LEU A 20 0.85 -0.14 3.69
C LEU A 20 -0.40 0.67 4.09
N GLY A 21 -0.41 1.97 3.82
CA GLY A 21 -1.54 2.84 4.11
C GLY A 21 -2.61 2.84 3.03
N CYS A 22 -2.23 3.14 1.79
CA CYS A 22 -3.18 3.32 0.68
C CYS A 22 -3.21 2.17 -0.33
N GLY A 23 -2.31 1.18 -0.23
CA GLY A 23 -2.28 0.03 -1.13
C GLY A 23 -1.77 0.31 -2.55
N ARG A 24 -1.35 1.55 -2.84
CA ARG A 24 -0.76 1.92 -4.14
C ARG A 24 0.71 1.48 -4.23
N SER A 25 1.15 1.10 -5.43
CA SER A 25 2.56 0.84 -5.72
C SER A 25 3.34 2.15 -5.85
N ILE A 26 4.68 2.07 -5.82
CA ILE A 26 5.53 3.24 -6.03
C ILE A 26 5.32 3.90 -7.41
N ASP A 27 5.08 3.11 -8.46
CA ASP A 27 4.81 3.60 -9.81
C ASP A 27 3.46 4.33 -9.91
N GLU A 28 2.45 3.84 -9.20
CA GLU A 28 1.13 4.47 -9.13
C GLU A 28 1.19 5.79 -8.34
N ILE A 29 2.00 5.83 -7.28
CA ILE A 29 2.25 7.05 -6.51
C ILE A 29 2.95 8.09 -7.39
N ALA A 30 4.03 7.69 -8.08
CA ALA A 30 4.84 8.58 -8.92
C ALA A 30 4.03 9.16 -10.10
N ARG A 31 3.14 8.37 -10.71
CA ARG A 31 2.39 8.77 -11.90
C ARG A 31 0.98 9.28 -11.61
N TRP A 32 0.57 9.38 -10.34
CA TRP A 32 -0.82 9.66 -9.95
C TRP A 32 -1.43 10.90 -10.63
N THR A 33 -0.66 11.99 -10.66
CA THR A 33 -1.11 13.27 -11.25
C THR A 33 -1.19 13.21 -12.78
N ALA A 34 -0.40 12.34 -13.42
CA ALA A 34 -0.40 12.13 -14.86
C ALA A 34 -1.46 11.12 -15.33
N MET A 35 -1.99 10.28 -14.44
CA MET A 35 -3.06 9.32 -14.78
C MET A 35 -4.35 10.02 -15.19
N SER A 36 -5.09 9.42 -16.13
CA SER A 36 -6.46 9.82 -16.44
C SER A 36 -7.42 9.53 -15.28
N ALA A 37 -8.60 10.16 -15.30
CA ALA A 37 -9.65 9.89 -14.30
C ALA A 37 -10.05 8.40 -14.30
N ALA A 38 -10.18 7.78 -15.47
CA ALA A 38 -10.52 6.37 -15.61
C ALA A 38 -9.46 5.44 -14.99
N GLU A 39 -8.17 5.75 -15.21
CA GLU A 39 -7.07 4.99 -14.59
C GLU A 39 -7.09 5.10 -13.07
N ARG A 40 -7.34 6.31 -12.53
CA ARG A 40 -7.43 6.51 -11.08
C ARG A 40 -8.60 5.74 -10.48
N VAL A 41 -9.77 5.76 -11.12
CA VAL A 41 -10.95 4.99 -10.69
C VAL A 41 -10.64 3.50 -10.65
N ARG A 42 -9.99 2.97 -11.70
CA ARG A 42 -9.56 1.57 -11.74
C ARG A 42 -8.61 1.24 -10.59
N VAL A 43 -7.55 2.03 -10.41
CA VAL A 43 -6.59 1.83 -9.32
C VAL A 43 -7.30 1.84 -7.97
N MET A 44 -8.17 2.84 -7.71
CA MET A 44 -8.92 2.95 -6.45
C MET A 44 -9.84 1.75 -6.18
N GLY A 45 -10.44 1.17 -7.21
CA GLY A 45 -11.26 -0.04 -7.09
C GLY A 45 -10.48 -1.29 -6.66
N GLU A 46 -9.18 -1.35 -6.97
CA GLU A 46 -8.32 -2.48 -6.64
C GLU A 46 -7.70 -2.39 -5.22
N LEU A 47 -7.57 -1.18 -4.66
CA LEU A 47 -6.89 -0.95 -3.37
C LEU A 47 -7.47 -1.76 -2.20
N PRO A 48 -8.80 -1.90 -2.03
CA PRO A 48 -9.35 -2.69 -0.93
C PRO A 48 -8.85 -4.14 -0.95
N ALA A 49 -8.82 -4.79 -2.12
CA ALA A 49 -8.36 -6.16 -2.27
C ALA A 49 -6.83 -6.30 -2.05
N ARG A 50 -6.05 -5.28 -2.43
CA ARG A 50 -4.61 -5.24 -2.16
C ARG A 50 -4.34 -5.13 -0.67
N LEU A 51 -5.10 -4.30 0.04
CA LEU A 51 -4.98 -4.12 1.49
C LEU A 51 -5.43 -5.35 2.28
N THR A 52 -6.45 -6.09 1.83
CA THR A 52 -6.83 -7.36 2.48
C THR A 52 -5.75 -8.42 2.29
N THR A 53 -5.23 -8.58 1.08
CA THR A 53 -4.13 -9.52 0.78
C THR A 53 -2.88 -9.19 1.58
N ALA A 54 -2.53 -7.90 1.67
CA ALA A 54 -1.45 -7.38 2.50
C ALA A 54 -1.66 -7.74 3.99
N LYS A 55 -2.85 -7.47 4.53
CA LYS A 55 -3.15 -7.71 5.95
C LYS A 55 -3.15 -9.21 6.32
N SER A 56 -3.54 -10.08 5.39
CA SER A 56 -3.46 -11.55 5.55
C SER A 56 -2.02 -12.07 5.48
N ALA A 57 -1.15 -11.45 4.68
CA ALA A 57 0.28 -11.80 4.60
C ALA A 57 1.13 -11.15 5.71
N GLN A 58 0.63 -10.09 6.35
CA GLN A 58 1.30 -9.30 7.39
C GLN A 58 0.84 -9.65 8.81
N ALA A 59 0.14 -10.77 9.00
CA ALA A 59 0.00 -11.42 10.30
C ALA A 59 1.38 -11.90 10.77
N LYS A 60 2.16 -10.97 11.32
CA LYS A 60 3.49 -11.16 11.87
C LYS A 60 3.50 -12.33 12.89
N PRO A 61 4.39 -13.34 12.80
CA PRO A 61 4.82 -14.02 14.02
C PRO A 61 5.60 -12.97 14.83
N ALA A 62 5.08 -12.68 16.03
CA ALA A 62 5.73 -11.80 16.99
C ALA A 62 7.20 -12.19 17.09
N ALA A 63 8.09 -11.21 16.84
CA ALA A 63 9.51 -11.39 16.94
C ALA A 63 9.86 -11.74 18.39
N THR A 64 10.25 -13.00 18.62
CA THR A 64 10.91 -13.45 19.84
C THR A 64 12.28 -12.81 19.87
N ALA A 65 12.43 -11.73 20.64
CA ALA A 65 13.74 -11.24 21.03
C ALA A 65 14.24 -12.11 22.20
N THR A 66 14.98 -13.17 21.89
CA THR A 66 15.80 -13.87 22.88
C THR A 66 17.09 -13.08 23.05
N ALA A 67 17.17 -12.28 24.10
CA ALA A 67 18.43 -11.72 24.59
C ALA A 67 18.98 -12.68 25.66
N THR A 68 20.09 -13.34 25.33
CA THR A 68 20.96 -14.06 26.26
C THR A 68 22.22 -13.21 26.42
N GLY A 69 22.58 -12.91 27.67
CA GLY A 69 23.78 -12.17 28.05
C GLY A 69 23.70 -11.76 29.51
#